data_AF-A0A151RYG3-F1
#
_entry.id   AF-A0A151RYG3-F1
#
_cell.length_a   1.000
_cell.length_b   1.000
_cell.length_c   1.000
_cell.angle_alpha   90.00
_cell.angle_beta   90.00
_cell.angle_gamma   90.00
#
_symmetry.space_group_name_H-M   'P 1'
#
loop_
_entity.id
_entity.type
_entity.pdbx_description
1 polymer ?
#
loop_
_entity_poly.entity_id
_entity_poly.type
_entity_poly.pdbx_seq_one_letter_code
_entity_poly.pdbx_strand_id
1 'polypeptide(L)'
;MDALTLTPISSATTFSGQHHRHPLKRSLFNFAPPKQNRSLGIRIRIRLSSSPNHNENQSSPGLYSAKKFDLTASNVDLVLDDVRPYLIADGGNVDVVSVEDGVVSLRLEGACESCPSSTTTMKMGIERVLKEKFGDAVKDIQQVYDYNQPRETTPQAVNNHLEILRAAIKNYGGSVQVLSVEGGECHVKYDGPDSIGSGIKAAIKEKFPDIVNVTFIT
;
A
#
# COMPACT_ATOMS: atom_id res chain seq x y z
N MET A 1 -8.54 -13.56 -79.76
CA MET A 1 -7.10 -13.68 -80.00
C MET A 1 -6.41 -13.00 -78.81
N ASP A 2 -6.05 -13.61 -77.69
CA ASP A 2 -6.08 -14.97 -77.13
C ASP A 2 -5.98 -14.79 -75.60
N ALA A 3 -6.85 -15.42 -74.81
CA ALA A 3 -6.57 -16.59 -73.96
C ALA A 3 -5.42 -16.36 -72.94
N LEU A 4 -5.74 -16.13 -71.66
CA LEU A 4 -5.72 -17.13 -70.58
C LEU A 4 -4.32 -17.65 -70.22
N THR A 5 -3.80 -17.26 -69.05
CA THR A 5 -3.14 -18.19 -68.11
C THR A 5 -3.31 -17.73 -66.66
N LEU A 6 -4.29 -18.34 -65.98
CA LEU A 6 -4.32 -18.48 -64.53
C LEU A 6 -3.28 -19.53 -64.13
N THR A 7 -2.49 -19.25 -63.09
CA THR A 7 -1.75 -20.27 -62.35
C THR A 7 -2.06 -20.17 -60.85
N PRO A 8 -2.68 -21.20 -60.24
CA PRO A 8 -2.87 -21.31 -58.81
C PRO A 8 -1.98 -22.41 -58.21
N ILE A 9 -1.21 -22.12 -57.16
CA ILE A 9 -0.59 -23.14 -56.28
C ILE A 9 -0.42 -22.48 -54.89
N SER A 10 -1.37 -22.60 -53.96
CA SER A 10 -1.55 -23.70 -53.00
C SER A 10 -0.29 -24.05 -52.19
N SER A 11 -0.24 -23.59 -50.95
CA SER A 11 0.41 -24.28 -49.83
C SER A 11 -0.08 -23.69 -48.51
N ALA A 12 -1.12 -24.31 -47.96
CA ALA A 12 -1.45 -24.19 -46.55
C ALA A 12 -0.31 -24.83 -45.73
N THR A 13 0.34 -24.05 -44.86
CA THR A 13 1.16 -24.61 -43.80
C THR A 13 0.39 -24.49 -42.50
N THR A 14 -0.21 -25.62 -42.11
CA THR A 14 -0.70 -25.90 -40.76
C THR A 14 0.45 -25.70 -39.77
N PHE A 15 0.46 -24.58 -39.03
CA PHE A 15 1.33 -24.44 -37.87
C PHE A 15 0.68 -25.14 -36.68
N SER A 16 0.96 -26.44 -36.57
CA SER A 16 0.77 -27.20 -35.33
C SER A 16 1.85 -26.77 -34.34
N GLY A 17 1.53 -25.76 -33.52
CA GLY A 17 2.33 -25.40 -32.36
C GLY A 17 2.20 -26.48 -31.29
N GLN A 18 3.12 -27.43 -31.30
CA GLN A 18 3.24 -28.45 -30.27
C GLN A 18 3.52 -27.80 -28.91
N HIS A 19 2.59 -27.99 -27.96
CA HIS A 19 2.83 -27.76 -26.54
C HIS A 19 3.88 -28.75 -26.03
N HIS A 20 5.16 -28.38 -26.10
CA HIS A 20 6.19 -29.02 -25.31
C HIS A 20 6.01 -28.65 -23.84
N ARG A 21 5.43 -29.60 -23.09
CA ARG A 21 5.42 -29.59 -21.63
C ARG A 21 6.86 -29.74 -21.14
N HIS A 22 7.47 -28.63 -20.71
CA HIS A 22 8.63 -28.67 -19.83
C HIS A 22 8.22 -29.26 -18.47
N PRO A 23 8.92 -30.28 -17.95
CA PRO A 23 8.70 -30.72 -16.58
C PRO A 23 9.32 -29.69 -15.63
N LEU A 24 8.46 -28.89 -14.97
CA LEU A 24 8.83 -28.13 -13.79
C LEU A 24 9.27 -29.13 -12.71
N LYS A 25 10.59 -29.23 -12.49
CA LYS A 25 11.17 -29.87 -11.32
C LYS A 25 10.68 -29.10 -10.09
N ARG A 26 9.68 -29.65 -9.41
CA ARG A 26 9.29 -29.27 -8.06
C ARG A 26 10.48 -29.52 -7.13
N SER A 27 11.12 -28.44 -6.68
CA SER A 27 11.97 -28.47 -5.49
C SER A 27 11.07 -28.76 -4.29
N LEU A 28 11.08 -30.03 -3.86
CA LEU A 28 10.50 -30.44 -2.59
C LEU A 28 11.47 -29.99 -1.50
N PHE A 29 11.21 -28.82 -0.91
CA PHE A 29 11.77 -28.52 0.40
C PHE A 29 11.10 -29.46 1.41
N ASN A 30 11.87 -30.46 1.85
CA ASN A 30 11.53 -31.37 2.92
C ASN A 30 11.33 -30.58 4.22
N PHE A 31 10.07 -30.29 4.58
CA PHE A 31 9.70 -30.02 5.96
C PHE A 31 9.37 -31.34 6.64
N ALA A 32 10.34 -31.84 7.41
CA ALA A 32 10.12 -32.96 8.31
C ALA A 32 9.18 -32.51 9.47
N PRO A 33 8.13 -33.28 9.81
CA PRO A 33 7.34 -33.01 11.00
C PRO A 33 8.11 -33.43 12.26
N PRO A 34 8.09 -32.66 13.36
CA PRO A 34 8.66 -33.11 14.62
C PRO A 34 7.81 -34.24 15.21
N LYS A 35 8.48 -35.34 15.56
CA LYS A 35 7.89 -36.53 16.18
C LYS A 35 7.33 -36.20 17.57
N GLN A 36 6.03 -36.37 17.74
CA GLN A 36 5.42 -36.61 19.05
C GLN A 36 5.93 -37.95 19.59
N ASN A 37 6.48 -37.98 20.82
CA ASN A 37 6.08 -39.03 21.76
C ASN A 37 6.51 -38.82 23.23
N ARG A 38 5.59 -39.30 24.07
CA ARG A 38 5.73 -39.89 25.43
C ARG A 38 5.56 -39.01 26.66
N SER A 39 4.36 -39.18 27.21
CA SER A 39 3.97 -39.12 28.61
C SER A 39 4.90 -39.89 29.56
N LEU A 40 5.28 -39.25 30.67
CA LEU A 40 5.44 -39.91 31.96
C LEU A 40 4.95 -38.96 33.06
N GLY A 41 4.00 -39.44 33.86
CA GLY A 41 3.40 -38.68 34.95
C GLY A 41 4.33 -38.59 36.16
N ILE A 42 4.31 -37.43 36.81
CA ILE A 42 4.75 -37.26 38.20
C ILE A 42 3.69 -36.39 38.90
N ARG A 43 3.00 -36.99 39.88
CA ARG A 43 2.14 -36.29 40.84
C ARG A 43 3.03 -35.51 41.81
N ILE A 44 3.02 -34.18 41.75
CA ILE A 44 3.61 -33.35 42.81
C ILE A 44 2.49 -32.57 43.48
N ARG A 45 2.21 -32.91 44.75
CA ARG A 45 1.45 -32.03 45.65
C ARG A 45 2.39 -30.91 46.10
N ILE A 46 2.15 -29.67 45.66
CA ILE A 46 2.79 -28.50 46.25
C ILE A 46 1.72 -27.66 46.94
N ARG A 47 1.89 -27.46 48.25
CA ARG A 47 1.07 -26.58 49.08
C ARG A 47 1.31 -25.12 48.68
N LEU A 48 0.24 -24.33 48.77
CA LEU A 48 0.21 -22.87 48.70
C LEU A 48 1.38 -22.21 49.46
N SER A 49 2.03 -21.26 48.82
CA SER A 49 2.64 -20.10 49.45
C SER A 49 2.17 -18.85 48.73
N SER A 50 1.38 -18.05 49.44
CA SER A 50 0.89 -16.72 49.12
C SER A 50 2.03 -15.68 49.03
N SER A 51 2.09 -14.88 47.96
CA SER A 51 2.51 -13.45 47.87
C SER A 51 2.80 -13.04 46.41
N PRO A 52 2.76 -11.75 46.04
CA PRO A 52 1.76 -10.73 46.31
C PRO A 52 1.10 -10.22 45.00
N ASN A 53 0.00 -9.49 45.20
CA ASN A 53 -0.88 -8.87 44.24
C ASN A 53 -0.15 -8.03 43.17
N HIS A 54 -0.21 -8.44 41.90
CA HIS A 54 -0.06 -7.52 40.78
C HIS A 54 -1.45 -7.23 40.21
N ASN A 55 -1.86 -5.99 40.45
CA ASN A 55 -3.10 -5.35 40.06
C ASN A 55 -3.43 -5.60 38.57
N GLU A 56 -4.39 -6.50 38.32
CA GLU A 56 -5.13 -6.55 37.06
C GLU A 56 -6.01 -5.32 36.97
N ASN A 57 -5.60 -4.29 36.22
CA ASN A 57 -6.54 -3.51 35.41
C ASN A 57 -5.82 -2.62 34.39
N GLN A 58 -5.62 -3.12 33.18
CA GLN A 58 -5.72 -2.39 31.90
C GLN A 58 -5.24 -3.32 30.77
N SER A 59 -5.97 -4.43 30.59
CA SER A 59 -5.89 -5.16 29.34
C SER A 59 -6.69 -4.36 28.34
N SER A 60 -6.03 -3.66 27.41
CA SER A 60 -6.71 -3.10 26.24
C SER A 60 -7.58 -4.21 25.66
N PRO A 61 -8.90 -4.00 25.56
CA PRO A 61 -9.81 -5.02 25.07
C PRO A 61 -9.55 -5.10 23.57
N GLY A 62 -8.55 -5.92 23.20
CA GLY A 62 -7.93 -5.88 21.88
C GLY A 62 -8.92 -5.99 20.72
N LEU A 63 -8.41 -5.97 19.50
CA LEU A 63 -9.19 -5.83 18.26
C LEU A 63 -10.45 -6.73 18.21
N TYR A 64 -10.42 -7.91 18.85
CA TYR A 64 -11.49 -8.91 18.91
C TYR A 64 -12.45 -8.87 20.11
N SER A 65 -12.32 -7.92 21.05
CA SER A 65 -13.24 -7.81 22.18
C SER A 65 -14.62 -7.32 21.74
N ALA A 66 -15.69 -7.98 22.19
CA ALA A 66 -17.09 -7.62 21.93
C ALA A 66 -17.57 -6.35 22.67
N LYS A 67 -16.67 -5.66 23.37
CA LYS A 67 -16.97 -4.44 24.11
C LYS A 67 -17.26 -3.29 23.13
N LYS A 68 -18.47 -2.73 23.23
CA LYS A 68 -18.85 -1.49 22.55
C LYS A 68 -18.48 -0.28 23.41
N PHE A 69 -18.15 0.82 22.77
CA PHE A 69 -17.75 2.07 23.40
C PHE A 69 -18.63 3.23 22.95
N ASP A 70 -18.70 4.27 23.78
CA ASP A 70 -19.28 5.55 23.39
C ASP A 70 -18.31 6.29 22.47
N LEU A 71 -18.83 6.98 21.45
CA LEU A 71 -18.01 7.70 20.48
C LEU A 71 -17.43 8.99 21.11
N THR A 72 -16.22 8.86 21.65
CA THR A 72 -15.43 9.95 22.23
C THR A 72 -14.01 9.89 21.69
N ALA A 73 -13.31 11.02 21.63
CA ALA A 73 -11.93 11.07 21.12
C ALA A 73 -11.00 10.09 21.83
N SER A 74 -11.09 9.99 23.17
CA SER A 74 -10.28 9.05 23.97
C SER A 74 -10.60 7.59 23.65
N ASN A 75 -11.86 7.23 23.47
CA ASN A 75 -12.21 5.86 23.10
C ASN A 75 -11.78 5.52 21.66
N VAL A 76 -11.90 6.48 20.73
CA VAL A 76 -11.41 6.31 19.35
C VAL A 76 -9.90 6.06 19.38
N ASP A 77 -9.14 6.87 20.11
CA ASP A 77 -7.69 6.70 20.24
C ASP A 77 -7.32 5.32 20.82
N LEU A 78 -8.00 4.89 21.89
CA LEU A 78 -7.84 3.56 22.46
C LEU A 78 -8.14 2.42 21.48
N VAL A 79 -9.13 2.58 20.59
CA VAL A 79 -9.44 1.58 19.56
C VAL A 79 -8.37 1.59 18.46
N LEU A 80 -7.83 2.76 18.13
CA LEU A 80 -6.78 2.90 17.14
C LEU A 80 -5.45 2.28 17.62
N ASP A 81 -5.19 2.19 18.92
CA ASP A 81 -4.02 1.48 19.47
C ASP A 81 -3.93 0.02 19.02
N ASP A 82 -5.06 -0.64 18.74
CA ASP A 82 -5.07 -1.99 18.19
C ASP A 82 -4.69 -2.03 16.70
N VAL A 83 -4.85 -0.91 15.99
CA VAL A 83 -4.60 -0.75 14.55
C VAL A 83 -3.19 -0.19 14.28
N ARG A 84 -2.69 0.70 15.14
CA ARG A 84 -1.38 1.37 15.05
C ARG A 84 -0.23 0.39 14.78
N PRO A 85 -0.12 -0.81 15.39
CA PRO A 85 0.96 -1.75 15.09
C PRO A 85 1.05 -2.13 13.60
N TYR A 86 -0.09 -2.25 12.92
CA TYR A 86 -0.14 -2.55 11.49
C TYR A 86 0.21 -1.33 10.65
N LEU A 87 -0.29 -0.15 11.03
CA LEU A 87 0.04 1.11 10.35
C LEU A 87 1.53 1.42 10.42
N ILE A 88 2.14 1.23 11.60
CA ILE A 88 3.56 1.46 11.84
C ILE A 88 4.41 0.47 11.06
N ALA A 89 3.98 -0.80 10.96
CA ALA A 89 4.64 -1.79 10.11
C ALA A 89 4.65 -1.38 8.63
N ASP A 90 3.58 -0.71 8.18
CA ASP A 90 3.46 -0.14 6.83
C ASP A 90 4.11 1.26 6.69
N GLY A 91 4.80 1.74 7.72
CA GLY A 91 5.54 3.01 7.71
C GLY A 91 4.68 4.26 7.87
N GLY A 92 3.51 4.13 8.49
CA GLY A 92 2.63 5.26 8.83
C GLY A 92 2.08 5.18 10.25
N ASN A 93 1.15 6.08 10.54
CA ASN A 93 0.43 6.13 11.82
C ASN A 93 -0.85 6.95 11.63
N VAL A 94 -1.67 7.06 12.68
CA VAL A 94 -2.89 7.85 12.67
C VAL A 94 -3.11 8.54 14.01
N ASP A 95 -3.50 9.81 13.98
CA ASP A 95 -3.88 10.56 15.17
C ASP A 95 -5.31 11.07 15.08
N VAL A 96 -5.98 11.11 16.24
CA VAL A 96 -7.34 11.64 16.37
C VAL A 96 -7.27 13.16 16.51
N VAL A 97 -7.88 13.88 15.59
CA VAL A 97 -7.95 15.35 15.61
C VAL A 97 -9.18 15.81 16.38
N SER A 98 -10.35 15.27 16.05
CA SER A 98 -11.61 15.59 16.74
C SER A 98 -12.67 14.50 16.49
N VAL A 99 -13.69 14.50 17.34
CA VAL A 99 -14.86 13.65 17.23
C VAL A 99 -16.09 14.50 17.53
N GLU A 100 -16.86 14.84 16.51
CA GLU A 100 -17.98 15.80 16.61
C GLU A 100 -19.16 15.31 15.75
N ASP A 101 -20.37 15.31 16.31
CA ASP A 101 -21.62 14.94 15.62
C ASP A 101 -21.64 13.58 14.88
N GLY A 102 -20.77 12.66 15.29
CA GLY A 102 -20.60 11.35 14.65
C GLY A 102 -19.55 11.35 13.53
N VAL A 103 -18.85 12.45 13.30
CA VAL A 103 -17.74 12.59 12.37
C VAL A 103 -16.43 12.45 13.14
N VAL A 104 -15.58 11.52 12.71
CA VAL A 104 -14.24 11.31 13.27
C VAL A 104 -13.22 11.93 12.33
N SER A 105 -12.54 12.98 12.79
CA SER A 105 -11.46 13.64 12.06
C SER A 105 -10.13 13.03 12.45
N LEU A 106 -9.41 12.49 11.46
CA LEU A 106 -8.14 11.79 11.65
C LEU A 106 -7.03 12.45 10.85
N ARG A 107 -5.81 12.44 11.39
CA ARG A 107 -4.58 12.82 10.69
C ARG A 107 -3.79 11.55 10.41
N LEU A 108 -3.55 11.25 9.14
CA LEU A 108 -2.67 10.14 8.78
C LEU A 108 -1.23 10.64 8.70
N GLU A 109 -0.30 9.83 9.17
CA GLU A 109 1.13 10.17 9.20
C GLU A 109 1.95 9.22 8.32
N GLY A 110 3.14 9.67 7.92
CA GLY A 110 4.14 8.85 7.22
C GLY A 110 3.72 8.43 5.81
N ALA A 111 4.00 7.18 5.45
CA ALA A 111 3.69 6.63 4.12
C ALA A 111 2.18 6.67 3.80
N CYS A 112 1.32 6.70 4.82
CA CYS A 112 -0.14 6.73 4.68
C CYS A 112 -0.66 8.08 4.17
N GLU A 113 0.07 9.17 4.39
CA GLU A 113 -0.32 10.51 3.95
C GLU A 113 0.05 10.77 2.48
N SER A 114 1.20 10.26 2.04
CA SER A 114 1.83 10.63 0.76
C SER A 114 1.45 9.74 -0.43
N CYS A 115 0.66 8.69 -0.21
CA CYS A 115 0.27 7.74 -1.26
C CYS A 115 -1.26 7.74 -1.48
N PRO A 116 -1.79 8.46 -2.49
CA PRO A 116 -3.24 8.62 -2.69
C PRO A 116 -4.02 7.29 -2.81
N SER A 117 -3.42 6.25 -3.40
CA SER A 117 -4.03 4.92 -3.47
C SER A 117 -4.08 4.22 -2.11
N SER A 118 -3.02 4.34 -1.32
CA SER A 118 -2.94 3.73 0.02
C SER A 118 -3.80 4.49 1.02
N THR A 119 -3.86 5.82 0.93
CA THR A 119 -4.67 6.69 1.78
C THR A 119 -6.15 6.28 1.77
N THR A 120 -6.71 6.03 0.57
CA THR A 120 -8.11 5.60 0.43
C THR A 120 -8.34 4.24 1.10
N THR A 121 -7.47 3.28 0.85
CA THR A 121 -7.59 1.92 1.40
C THR A 121 -7.42 1.92 2.92
N MET A 122 -6.47 2.69 3.43
CA MET A 122 -6.19 2.81 4.85
C MET A 122 -7.34 3.45 5.61
N LYS A 123 -7.90 4.53 5.04
CA LYS A 123 -9.10 5.18 5.57
C LYS A 123 -10.25 4.19 5.70
N MET A 124 -10.53 3.39 4.66
CA MET A 124 -11.58 2.36 4.72
C MET A 124 -11.30 1.28 5.77
N GLY A 125 -10.04 0.88 5.95
CA GLY A 125 -9.64 -0.09 6.98
C GLY A 125 -9.89 0.44 8.39
N ILE A 126 -9.47 1.67 8.66
CA ILE A 126 -9.72 2.35 9.94
C ILE A 126 -11.22 2.53 10.17
N GLU A 127 -11.96 2.94 9.15
CA GLU A 127 -13.42 3.11 9.21
C GLU A 127 -14.13 1.83 9.61
N ARG A 128 -13.71 0.70 9.06
CA ARG A 128 -14.26 -0.60 9.41
C ARG A 128 -14.06 -0.91 10.90
N VAL A 129 -12.85 -0.74 11.42
CA VAL A 129 -12.55 -1.01 12.84
C VAL A 129 -13.37 -0.10 13.75
N LEU A 130 -13.46 1.19 13.42
CA LEU A 130 -14.26 2.13 14.21
C LEU A 130 -15.75 1.78 14.16
N LYS A 131 -16.31 1.46 12.99
CA LYS A 131 -17.72 1.01 12.89
C LYS A 131 -17.97 -0.30 13.64
N GLU A 132 -17.02 -1.23 13.67
CA GLU A 132 -17.15 -2.46 14.45
C GLU A 132 -17.23 -2.19 15.97
N LYS A 133 -16.52 -1.18 16.49
CA LYS A 133 -16.49 -0.84 17.92
C LYS A 133 -17.57 0.16 18.37
N PHE A 134 -17.93 1.10 17.52
CA PHE A 134 -18.83 2.22 17.83
C PHE A 134 -20.21 2.10 17.16
N GLY A 135 -20.38 1.20 16.18
CA GLY A 135 -21.63 1.03 15.45
C GLY A 135 -22.07 2.28 14.69
N ASP A 136 -23.39 2.55 14.71
CA ASP A 136 -24.03 3.65 13.98
C ASP A 136 -23.70 5.04 14.55
N ALA A 137 -22.97 5.12 15.68
CA ALA A 137 -22.48 6.39 16.20
C ALA A 137 -21.49 7.06 15.24
N VAL A 138 -20.71 6.27 14.48
CA VAL A 138 -19.79 6.76 13.46
C VAL A 138 -20.55 6.95 12.14
N LYS A 139 -20.82 8.20 11.81
CA LYS A 139 -21.50 8.61 10.57
C LYS A 139 -20.52 8.79 9.42
N ASP A 140 -19.38 9.41 9.69
CA ASP A 140 -18.37 9.74 8.68
C ASP A 140 -16.95 9.76 9.28
N ILE A 141 -15.95 9.62 8.41
CA ILE A 141 -14.54 9.78 8.75
C ILE A 141 -13.92 10.78 7.79
N GLN A 142 -13.23 11.77 8.33
CA GLN A 142 -12.58 12.80 7.55
C GLN A 142 -11.09 12.79 7.80
N GLN A 143 -10.31 12.80 6.72
CA GLN A 143 -8.88 13.01 6.84
C GLN A 143 -8.61 14.50 6.89
N VAL A 144 -7.93 14.94 7.93
CA VAL A 144 -7.44 16.31 8.09
C VAL A 144 -6.01 16.36 7.55
N TYR A 145 -5.74 17.34 6.71
CA TYR A 145 -4.41 17.65 6.20
C TYR A 145 -3.92 18.95 6.82
N ASP A 146 -2.65 19.01 7.22
CA ASP A 146 -2.06 20.24 7.71
C ASP A 146 -1.70 21.16 6.54
N TYR A 147 -2.59 22.10 6.19
CA TYR A 147 -2.33 23.10 5.15
C TYR A 147 -1.24 24.12 5.52
N ASN A 148 -0.85 24.19 6.80
CA ASN A 148 0.24 25.05 7.28
C ASN A 148 1.63 24.50 7.00
N GLN A 149 1.73 23.27 6.48
CA GLN A 149 2.93 22.80 5.79
C GLN A 149 2.60 22.78 4.30
N PRO A 150 3.08 23.76 3.50
CA PRO A 150 2.94 23.64 2.07
C PRO A 150 3.61 22.33 1.66
N ARG A 151 2.84 21.45 1.00
CA ARG A 151 3.39 20.31 0.28
C ARG A 151 4.16 20.85 -0.92
N GLU A 152 5.26 21.55 -0.68
CA GLU A 152 6.15 21.89 -1.75
C GLU A 152 6.57 20.56 -2.37
N THR A 153 6.21 20.39 -3.65
CA THR A 153 6.61 19.19 -4.37
C THR A 153 8.12 19.23 -4.47
N THR A 154 8.79 18.50 -3.59
CA THR A 154 10.25 18.49 -3.57
C THR A 154 10.79 17.72 -4.78
N PRO A 155 11.97 18.09 -5.31
CA PRO A 155 12.63 17.30 -6.35
C PRO A 155 12.81 15.84 -5.95
N GLN A 156 13.03 15.59 -4.65
CA GLN A 156 13.18 14.25 -4.10
C GLN A 156 11.89 13.44 -4.13
N ALA A 157 10.74 14.06 -3.83
CA ALA A 157 9.44 13.39 -3.94
C ALA A 157 9.16 12.94 -5.39
N VAL A 158 9.40 13.82 -6.37
CA VAL A 158 9.27 13.48 -7.80
C VAL A 158 10.27 12.39 -8.19
N ASN A 159 11.51 12.50 -7.73
CA ASN A 159 12.56 11.52 -8.01
C ASN A 159 12.19 10.12 -7.49
N ASN A 160 11.66 10.04 -6.27
CA ASN A 160 11.21 8.80 -5.66
C ASN A 160 10.05 8.17 -6.42
N HIS A 161 9.11 8.98 -6.91
CA HIS A 161 8.03 8.48 -7.75
C HIS A 161 8.55 7.87 -9.07
N LEU A 162 9.52 8.53 -9.70
CA LEU A 162 10.11 8.06 -10.95
C LEU A 162 10.95 6.78 -10.80
N GLU A 163 11.44 6.42 -9.61
CA GLU A 163 12.20 5.17 -9.39
C GLU A 163 11.46 3.93 -9.89
N ILE A 164 10.13 3.89 -9.69
CA ILE A 164 9.28 2.77 -10.12
C ILE A 164 9.23 2.68 -11.66
N LEU A 165 9.30 3.82 -12.34
CA LEU A 165 9.21 3.92 -13.80
C LEU A 165 10.56 3.77 -14.49
N ARG A 166 11.68 4.06 -13.81
CA ARG A 166 13.03 4.05 -14.39
C ARG A 166 13.39 2.73 -15.08
N ALA A 167 13.02 1.60 -14.48
CA ALA A 167 13.27 0.28 -15.08
C ALA A 167 12.56 0.12 -16.43
N ALA A 168 11.28 0.51 -16.50
CA ALA A 168 10.51 0.47 -17.74
C ALA A 168 11.05 1.46 -18.79
N ILE A 169 11.32 2.70 -18.39
CA ILE A 169 11.85 3.75 -19.27
C ILE A 169 13.18 3.29 -19.91
N LYS A 170 14.07 2.68 -19.10
CA LYS A 170 15.34 2.11 -19.58
C LYS A 170 15.13 0.98 -20.60
N ASN A 171 14.15 0.10 -20.37
CA ASN A 171 13.84 -0.97 -21.32
C ASN A 171 13.32 -0.46 -22.67
N TYR A 172 12.70 0.73 -22.68
CA TYR A 172 12.31 1.43 -23.90
C TYR A 172 13.40 2.34 -24.48
N GLY A 173 14.64 2.22 -23.98
CA GLY A 173 15.79 2.99 -24.49
C GLY A 173 15.80 4.45 -24.05
N GLY A 174 15.17 4.78 -22.92
CA GLY A 174 15.22 6.12 -22.35
C GLY A 174 15.90 6.21 -20.99
N SER A 175 16.11 7.42 -20.52
CA SER A 175 16.57 7.75 -19.17
C SER A 175 15.87 9.01 -18.65
N VAL A 176 15.69 9.10 -17.33
CA VAL A 176 14.99 10.21 -16.71
C VAL A 176 15.65 10.62 -15.39
N GLN A 177 15.90 11.92 -15.22
CA GLN A 177 16.45 12.51 -14.01
C GLN A 177 15.75 13.83 -13.70
N VAL A 178 15.26 13.98 -12.47
CA VAL A 178 14.68 15.25 -12.00
C VAL A 178 15.83 16.23 -11.72
N LEU A 179 15.75 17.43 -12.26
CA LEU A 179 16.74 18.49 -12.06
C LEU A 179 16.28 19.48 -10.99
N SER A 180 15.06 19.98 -11.10
CA SER A 180 14.47 20.91 -10.13
C SER A 180 12.94 20.87 -10.15
N VAL A 181 12.35 21.29 -9.05
CA VAL A 181 10.90 21.51 -8.91
C VAL A 181 10.72 22.79 -8.11
N GLU A 182 10.24 23.84 -8.75
CA GLU A 182 10.08 25.16 -8.14
C GLU A 182 8.86 25.85 -8.76
N GLY A 183 8.00 26.47 -7.95
CA GLY A 183 6.89 27.30 -8.44
C GLY A 183 5.90 26.58 -9.37
N GLY A 184 5.75 25.26 -9.23
CA GLY A 184 4.90 24.44 -10.11
C GLY A 184 5.53 24.04 -11.45
N GLU A 185 6.80 24.40 -11.68
CA GLU A 185 7.60 23.98 -12.82
C GLU A 185 8.50 22.81 -12.42
N CYS A 186 8.41 21.70 -13.16
CA CYS A 186 9.28 20.55 -12.99
C CYS A 186 10.21 20.40 -14.19
N HIS A 187 11.51 20.55 -13.95
CA HIS A 187 12.54 20.38 -14.96
C HIS A 187 13.13 18.98 -14.86
N VAL A 188 13.08 18.26 -15.97
CA VAL A 188 13.50 16.86 -16.03
C VAL A 188 14.47 16.70 -17.19
N LYS A 189 15.64 16.11 -16.93
CA LYS A 189 16.50 15.61 -18.00
C LYS A 189 15.92 14.30 -18.49
N TYR A 190 15.47 14.28 -19.74
CA TYR A 190 14.89 13.11 -20.37
C TYR A 190 15.59 12.84 -21.70
N ASP A 191 16.02 11.60 -21.88
CA ASP A 191 16.56 11.10 -23.14
C ASP A 191 15.73 9.87 -23.52
N GLY A 192 15.26 9.78 -24.76
CA GLY A 192 14.44 8.65 -25.22
C GLY A 192 13.31 9.05 -26.17
N PRO A 193 12.43 8.09 -26.55
CA PRO A 193 11.37 8.32 -27.52
C PRO A 193 10.27 9.26 -27.00
N ASP A 194 9.76 10.15 -27.86
CA ASP A 194 8.67 11.08 -27.52
C ASP A 194 7.42 10.38 -26.96
N SER A 195 7.13 9.17 -27.45
CA SER A 195 6.01 8.34 -26.98
C SER A 195 6.12 8.01 -25.49
N ILE A 196 7.33 7.82 -24.97
CA ILE A 196 7.58 7.55 -23.54
C ILE A 196 7.62 8.87 -22.76
N GLY A 197 8.21 9.91 -23.36
CA GLY A 197 8.26 11.26 -22.80
C GLY A 197 6.88 11.80 -22.41
N SER A 198 5.88 11.65 -23.28
CA SER A 198 4.50 12.08 -22.98
C SER A 198 3.91 11.37 -21.75
N GLY A 199 4.15 10.05 -21.61
CA GLY A 199 3.71 9.27 -20.47
C GLY A 199 4.38 9.69 -19.16
N ILE A 200 5.67 10.02 -19.19
CA ILE A 200 6.40 10.54 -18.01
C ILE A 200 5.80 11.86 -17.53
N LYS A 201 5.51 12.79 -18.45
CA LYS A 201 4.87 14.08 -18.09
C LYS A 201 3.51 13.87 -17.44
N ALA A 202 2.70 12.96 -17.98
CA ALA A 202 1.38 12.63 -17.43
C ALA A 202 1.50 12.04 -16.02
N ALA A 203 2.39 11.06 -15.82
CA ALA A 203 2.60 10.42 -14.52
C ALA A 203 3.02 11.42 -13.42
N ILE A 204 3.94 12.35 -13.75
CA ILE A 204 4.36 13.39 -12.81
C ILE A 204 3.19 14.30 -12.44
N LYS A 205 2.43 14.81 -13.41
CA LYS A 205 1.30 15.72 -13.14
C LYS A 205 0.14 15.05 -12.41
N GLU A 206 -0.10 13.77 -12.66
CA GLU A 206 -1.13 13.00 -11.96
C GLU A 206 -0.77 12.81 -10.48
N LYS A 207 0.50 12.52 -10.18
CA LYS A 207 0.96 12.27 -8.82
C LYS A 207 1.15 13.55 -8.01
N PHE A 208 1.56 14.63 -8.67
CA PHE A 208 1.91 15.91 -8.06
C PHE A 208 1.03 17.03 -8.65
N PRO A 209 -0.17 17.25 -8.10
CA PRO A 209 -1.13 18.21 -8.65
C PRO A 209 -0.64 19.66 -8.58
N ASP A 210 0.35 19.96 -7.73
CA ASP A 210 0.97 21.28 -7.62
C ASP A 210 1.95 21.57 -8.78
N ILE A 211 2.34 20.54 -9.55
CA ILE A 211 3.13 20.71 -10.78
C ILE A 211 2.20 21.03 -11.94
N VAL A 212 2.27 22.27 -12.40
CA VAL A 212 1.51 22.77 -13.56
C VAL A 212 2.16 22.30 -14.86
N ASN A 213 3.49 22.39 -14.93
CA ASN A 213 4.26 22.18 -16.15
C ASN A 213 5.45 21.24 -15.92
N VAL A 214 5.69 20.38 -16.91
CA VAL A 214 6.84 19.47 -16.94
C VAL A 214 7.62 19.73 -18.22
N THR A 215 8.83 20.25 -18.05
CA THR A 215 9.71 20.65 -19.14
C THR A 215 10.89 19.69 -19.22
N PHE A 216 11.14 19.19 -20.43
CA PHE A 216 12.30 18.34 -20.70
C PHE A 216 13.48 19.22 -21.10
N ILE A 217 14.57 19.07 -20.35
CA ILE A 217 15.85 19.71 -20.64
C ILE A 217 16.74 18.65 -21.29
N THR A 218 17.32 19.00 -22.43
CA THR A 218 18.25 18.13 -23.19
C THR A 218 19.68 18.32 -22.69
#